data_AF-F4G1Y9-F1
#
_entry.id   AF-F4G1Y9-F1
#
_cell.length_a   1.000
_cell.length_b   1.000
_cell.length_c   1.000
_cell.angle_alpha   90.00
_cell.angle_beta   90.00
_cell.angle_gamma   90.00
#
_symmetry.space_group_name_H-M   'P 1'
#
loop_
_entity.id
_entity.type
_entity.pdbx_description
1 polymer ?
#
loop_
_entity_poly.entity_id
_entity_poly.type
_entity_poly.pdbx_seq_one_letter_code
_entity_poly.pdbx_strand_id
1 'polypeptide(L)'
;MSSRNEFKIVLRYPDGSVAGYSKYNNGISTVLDERGEFLFEVEGVFPPRPRRTSMDWIEKVLERGLPDCRKRFILYVGSRYLVNVKRLPEEEAVQRLRDFYYKGGGKIYDTWIRSVVRGVKNKGIMPPSLESLKNKDREMYQVIKNVLERK
;
A
#
# COMPACT_ATOMS: atom_id res chain seq x y z
N MET A 1 -32.13 10.72 2.17
CA MET A 1 -32.24 10.59 0.69
C MET A 1 -31.12 9.66 0.25
N SER A 2 -31.46 8.41 -0.08
CA SER A 2 -30.47 7.38 -0.43
C SER A 2 -29.98 7.65 -1.86
N SER A 3 -28.74 8.07 -2.02
CA SER A 3 -28.11 8.23 -3.33
C SER A 3 -28.01 6.86 -4.00
N ARG A 4 -28.84 6.61 -5.03
CA ARG A 4 -28.68 5.48 -5.94
C ARG A 4 -27.33 5.63 -6.63
N ASN A 5 -26.33 4.91 -6.14
CA ASN A 5 -25.04 4.78 -6.82
C ASN A 5 -25.23 3.78 -7.96
N GLU A 6 -25.76 4.25 -9.09
CA GLU A 6 -25.77 3.50 -10.35
C GLU A 6 -24.63 4.02 -11.22
N PHE A 7 -23.75 3.13 -11.67
CA PHE A 7 -22.68 3.50 -12.59
C PHE A 7 -22.31 2.35 -13.52
N LYS A 8 -21.74 2.70 -14.67
CA LYS A 8 -21.32 1.77 -15.71
C LYS A 8 -19.79 1.79 -15.81
N ILE A 9 -19.17 0.61 -15.87
CA ILE A 9 -17.74 0.44 -16.12
C ILE A 9 -17.56 -0.30 -17.45
N VAL A 10 -16.76 0.26 -18.36
CA VAL A 10 -16.37 -0.43 -19.60
C VAL A 10 -15.26 -1.43 -19.29
N LEU A 11 -15.46 -2.68 -19.69
CA LEU A 11 -14.48 -3.74 -19.53
C LEU A 11 -13.63 -3.82 -20.80
N ARG A 12 -12.34 -4.08 -20.63
CA ARG A 12 -11.38 -4.21 -21.72
C ARG A 12 -10.53 -5.45 -21.53
N TYR A 13 -10.18 -6.10 -22.63
CA TYR A 13 -9.19 -7.16 -22.65
C TYR A 13 -7.77 -6.58 -22.46
N PRO A 14 -6.76 -7.41 -22.15
CA PRO A 14 -5.38 -6.96 -21.98
C PRO A 14 -4.77 -6.28 -23.22
N ASP A 15 -5.28 -6.60 -24.40
CA ASP A 15 -4.90 -5.98 -25.68
C ASP A 15 -5.59 -4.62 -25.92
N GLY A 16 -6.47 -4.17 -25.00
CA GLY A 16 -7.19 -2.91 -25.05
C GLY A 16 -8.54 -2.97 -25.79
N SER A 17 -8.87 -4.09 -26.44
CA SER A 17 -10.16 -4.30 -27.10
C SER A 17 -11.32 -4.32 -26.08
N VAL A 18 -12.52 -3.98 -26.52
CA VAL A 18 -13.70 -3.88 -25.64
C VAL A 18 -14.20 -5.28 -25.32
N ALA A 19 -14.26 -5.62 -24.04
CA ALA A 19 -14.78 -6.91 -23.56
C ALA A 19 -16.27 -6.86 -23.18
N GLY A 20 -16.85 -5.66 -23.14
CA GLY A 20 -18.22 -5.42 -22.71
C GLY A 20 -18.29 -4.37 -21.61
N TYR A 21 -19.26 -4.49 -20.70
CA TYR A 21 -19.43 -3.52 -19.62
C TYR A 21 -20.14 -4.11 -18.39
N SER A 22 -19.85 -3.54 -17.23
CA SER A 22 -20.50 -3.84 -15.96
C SER A 22 -21.45 -2.70 -15.59
N LYS A 23 -22.70 -3.02 -15.22
CA LYS A 23 -23.68 -2.10 -14.64
C LYS A 23 -23.80 -2.39 -13.15
N TYR A 24 -23.41 -1.44 -12.31
CA TYR A 24 -23.59 -1.55 -10.87
C TYR A 24 -24.92 -0.93 -10.45
N ASN A 25 -25.72 -1.70 -9.71
CA ASN A 25 -26.95 -1.24 -9.07
C ASN A 25 -27.05 -1.79 -7.65
N ASN A 26 -27.07 -0.89 -6.67
CA ASN A 26 -27.41 -1.17 -5.27
C ASN A 26 -26.75 -2.42 -4.65
N GLY A 27 -25.45 -2.60 -4.89
CA GLY A 27 -24.67 -3.70 -4.33
C GLY A 27 -24.46 -4.89 -5.26
N ILE A 28 -25.02 -4.88 -6.46
CA ILE A 28 -24.85 -5.94 -7.46
C ILE A 28 -24.29 -5.33 -8.75
N SER A 29 -23.31 -6.00 -9.36
CA SER A 29 -22.81 -5.69 -10.69
C SER A 29 -23.28 -6.75 -11.69
N THR A 30 -24.08 -6.33 -12.67
CA THR A 30 -24.45 -7.14 -13.84
C THR A 30 -23.42 -6.91 -14.96
N VAL A 31 -22.76 -7.98 -15.38
CA VAL A 31 -21.73 -7.95 -16.42
C VAL A 31 -22.29 -8.43 -17.75
N LEU A 32 -22.08 -7.62 -18.79
CA LEU A 32 -22.56 -7.89 -20.14
C LEU A 32 -21.39 -7.86 -21.12
N ASP A 33 -21.54 -8.60 -22.21
CA ASP A 33 -20.56 -8.65 -23.30
C ASP A 33 -20.58 -7.39 -24.18
N GLU A 34 -19.85 -7.43 -25.31
CA GLU A 34 -19.81 -6.35 -26.30
C GLU A 34 -21.15 -6.09 -27.00
N ARG A 35 -22.02 -7.11 -27.08
CA ARG A 35 -23.34 -7.08 -27.74
C ARG A 35 -24.46 -6.70 -26.77
N GLY A 36 -24.17 -6.67 -25.47
CA GLY A 36 -25.15 -6.45 -24.41
C GLY A 36 -25.85 -7.73 -23.96
N GLU A 37 -25.32 -8.90 -24.29
CA GLU A 37 -25.76 -10.18 -23.75
C GLU A 37 -25.24 -10.35 -22.32
N PHE A 38 -26.11 -10.92 -21.48
CA PHE A 38 -25.78 -11.19 -20.09
C PHE A 38 -24.67 -12.24 -19.98
N LEU A 39 -23.65 -11.95 -19.18
CA LEU A 39 -22.60 -12.92 -18.86
C LEU A 39 -22.79 -13.49 -17.45
N PHE A 40 -22.80 -12.63 -16.43
CA PHE A 40 -22.96 -13.02 -15.03
C PHE A 40 -23.28 -11.83 -14.12
N GLU A 41 -23.66 -12.12 -12.88
CA GLU A 41 -23.85 -11.15 -11.80
C GLU A 41 -22.94 -11.45 -10.61
N VAL A 42 -22.47 -10.40 -9.94
CA VAL A 42 -21.68 -10.51 -8.71
C VAL A 42 -22.13 -9.47 -7.70
N GLU A 43 -21.99 -9.82 -6.42
CA GLU A 43 -22.10 -8.86 -5.34
C GLU A 43 -20.87 -7.93 -5.31
N GLY A 44 -21.12 -6.64 -5.15
CA GLY A 44 -20.10 -5.58 -5.14
C GLY A 44 -19.79 -5.03 -6.53
N VAL A 45 -18.69 -4.29 -6.62
CA VAL A 45 -18.27 -3.58 -7.85
C VAL A 45 -17.41 -4.49 -8.72
N PHE A 46 -17.79 -4.68 -9.98
CA PHE A 46 -17.00 -5.40 -10.97
C PHE A 46 -16.45 -4.47 -12.08
N PRO A 47 -15.16 -4.58 -12.46
CA PRO A 47 -14.16 -5.47 -11.90
C PRO A 47 -13.79 -5.02 -10.48
N PRO A 48 -13.41 -5.96 -9.58
CA PRO A 48 -13.02 -5.60 -8.23
C PRO A 48 -11.90 -4.58 -8.30
N ARG A 49 -12.11 -3.41 -7.68
CA ARG A 49 -11.08 -2.38 -7.65
C ARG A 49 -9.85 -2.99 -6.97
N PRO A 50 -8.67 -2.96 -7.61
CA PRO A 50 -7.46 -3.43 -6.94
C PRO A 50 -7.33 -2.62 -5.66
N ARG A 51 -7.19 -3.32 -4.52
CA ARG A 51 -6.97 -2.69 -3.20
C ARG A 51 -5.61 -2.00 -3.19
N ARG A 52 -5.49 -0.84 -3.83
CA ARG A 52 -4.38 0.07 -3.63
C ARG A 52 -4.68 0.83 -2.34
N THR A 53 -4.39 0.22 -1.19
CA THR A 53 -4.11 1.06 -0.02
C THR A 53 -2.88 1.85 -0.42
N SER A 54 -3.04 3.13 -0.74
CA SER A 54 -1.89 3.98 -1.08
C SER A 54 -0.91 3.89 0.08
N MET A 55 0.26 3.31 -0.20
CA MET A 55 1.38 3.23 0.73
C MET A 55 2.31 4.44 0.56
N ASP A 56 1.87 5.46 -0.17
CA ASP A 56 2.67 6.65 -0.49
C ASP A 56 3.03 7.44 0.77
N TRP A 57 2.27 7.26 1.85
CA TRP A 57 2.61 7.79 3.16
C TRP A 57 3.96 7.26 3.68
N ILE A 58 4.36 6.04 3.31
CA ILE A 58 5.64 5.44 3.71
C ILE A 58 6.80 6.19 3.04
N GLU A 59 6.68 6.57 1.76
CA GLU A 59 7.68 7.41 1.08
C GLU A 59 7.83 8.75 1.78
N LYS A 60 6.71 9.42 2.11
CA LYS A 60 6.73 10.70 2.83
C LYS A 60 7.43 10.58 4.17
N VAL A 61 7.23 9.48 4.89
CA VAL A 61 7.92 9.23 6.17
C VAL A 61 9.41 8.93 5.98
N LEU A 62 9.78 8.15 4.95
CA LEU A 62 11.19 7.90 4.61
C LEU A 62 11.92 9.20 4.22
N GLU A 63 11.22 10.10 3.53
CA GLU A 63 11.72 11.40 3.12
C GLU A 63 11.83 12.39 4.29
N ARG A 64 10.82 12.48 5.15
CA ARG A 64 10.81 13.44 6.26
C ARG A 64 11.57 12.96 7.49
N GLY A 65 11.76 11.66 7.65
CA GLY A 65 12.30 11.06 8.86
C GLY A 65 11.25 10.94 9.98
N LEU A 66 11.64 10.28 11.08
CA LEU A 66 10.87 10.24 12.32
C LEU A 66 11.77 10.67 13.49
N PRO A 67 11.25 11.44 14.46
CA PRO A 67 12.02 11.78 15.67
C PRO A 67 12.29 10.54 16.53
N ASP A 68 11.26 9.70 16.72
CA ASP A 68 11.31 8.47 17.50
C ASP A 68 10.73 7.28 16.71
N CYS A 69 10.78 6.07 17.27
CA CYS A 69 10.29 4.82 16.67
C CYS A 69 11.03 4.38 15.40
N ARG A 70 12.15 5.00 15.02
CA ARG A 70 12.86 4.74 13.76
C ARG A 70 13.24 3.28 13.54
N LYS A 71 13.75 2.59 14.56
CA LYS A 71 14.09 1.15 14.45
C LYS A 71 12.83 0.30 14.25
N ARG A 72 11.75 0.59 15.00
CA ARG A 72 10.45 -0.08 14.83
C ARG A 72 9.88 0.17 13.44
N PHE A 73 9.96 1.40 12.94
CA PHE A 73 9.54 1.75 11.60
C PHE A 73 10.35 0.97 10.54
N ILE A 74 11.67 0.92 10.67
CA ILE A 74 12.53 0.12 9.77
C ILE A 74 12.10 -1.35 9.79
N LEU A 75 11.92 -1.95 10.97
CA LEU A 75 11.61 -3.37 11.14
C LEU A 75 10.20 -3.76 10.63
N TYR A 76 9.20 -2.93 10.92
CA TYR A 76 7.80 -3.27 10.70
C TYR A 76 7.20 -2.65 9.44
N VAL A 77 7.80 -1.59 8.89
CA VAL A 77 7.20 -0.81 7.80
C VAL A 77 8.19 -0.60 6.66
N GLY A 78 9.23 0.22 6.88
CA GLY A 78 10.11 0.73 5.83
C GLY A 78 10.80 -0.38 5.05
N SER A 79 11.42 -1.35 5.74
CA SER A 79 12.11 -2.46 5.07
C SER A 79 11.17 -3.27 4.18
N ARG A 80 10.01 -3.67 4.72
CA ARG A 80 8.99 -4.46 4.04
C ARG A 80 8.46 -3.76 2.80
N TYR A 81 8.18 -2.47 2.92
CA TYR A 81 7.71 -1.65 1.81
C TYR A 81 8.76 -1.57 0.70
N LEU A 82 10.01 -1.24 1.03
CA LEU A 82 11.05 -1.05 0.01
C LEU A 82 11.34 -2.34 -0.78
N VAL A 83 11.39 -3.50 -0.13
CA VAL A 83 11.77 -4.75 -0.83
C VAL A 83 10.60 -5.57 -1.35
N ASN A 84 9.44 -5.57 -0.68
CA ASN A 84 8.31 -6.43 -1.08
C ASN A 84 7.22 -5.68 -1.84
N VAL A 85 7.13 -4.35 -1.70
CA VAL A 85 6.19 -3.51 -2.44
C VAL A 85 6.89 -2.80 -3.59
N LYS A 86 7.95 -2.04 -3.30
CA LYS A 86 8.74 -1.32 -4.31
C LYS A 86 9.73 -2.19 -5.08
N ARG A 87 10.01 -3.40 -4.58
CA ARG A 87 10.92 -4.38 -5.21
C ARG A 87 12.33 -3.82 -5.45
N LEU A 88 12.81 -2.96 -4.55
CA LEU A 88 14.17 -2.42 -4.64
C LEU A 88 15.21 -3.52 -4.39
N PRO A 89 16.41 -3.40 -5.00
CA PRO A 89 17.59 -4.15 -4.62
C PRO A 89 17.90 -4.01 -3.12
N GLU A 90 18.46 -5.05 -2.50
CA GLU A 90 18.73 -5.06 -1.05
C GLU A 90 19.64 -3.91 -0.63
N GLU A 91 20.71 -3.67 -1.37
CA GLU A 91 21.68 -2.61 -1.08
C GLU A 91 21.05 -1.21 -1.17
N GLU A 92 20.19 -0.98 -2.18
CA GLU A 92 19.46 0.27 -2.32
C GLU A 92 18.47 0.48 -1.15
N ALA A 93 17.75 -0.58 -0.76
CA ALA A 93 16.86 -0.53 0.40
C ALA A 93 17.63 -0.24 1.70
N VAL A 94 18.80 -0.86 1.89
CA VAL A 94 19.68 -0.62 3.05
C VAL A 94 20.12 0.84 3.09
N GLN A 95 20.55 1.39 1.95
CA GLN A 95 20.96 2.80 1.87
C GLN A 95 19.80 3.74 2.20
N ARG A 96 18.60 3.55 1.62
CA ARG A 96 17.44 4.40 1.92
C ARG A 96 17.01 4.32 3.40
N LEU A 97 17.10 3.15 4.02
CA LEU A 97 16.78 2.98 5.45
C LEU A 97 17.84 3.62 6.35
N ARG A 98 19.11 3.57 5.94
CA ARG A 98 20.21 4.25 6.61
C ARG A 98 20.00 5.77 6.58
N ASP A 99 19.74 6.32 5.41
CA ASP A 99 19.50 7.75 5.22
C ASP A 99 18.28 8.23 6.02
N PHE A 100 17.20 7.44 6.00
CA PHE A 100 16.03 7.67 6.85
C PHE A 100 16.39 7.73 8.34
N TYR A 101 17.20 6.80 8.85
CA TYR A 101 17.53 6.73 10.27
C TYR A 101 18.30 7.97 10.74
N TYR A 102 19.29 8.40 9.95
CA TYR A 102 20.19 9.50 10.31
C TYR A 102 19.53 10.88 10.30
N LYS A 103 18.36 11.05 9.66
CA LYS A 103 17.57 12.29 9.75
C LYS A 103 17.15 12.67 11.17
N GLY A 104 17.06 11.68 12.08
CA GLY A 104 16.77 11.89 13.50
C GLY A 104 17.98 11.78 14.44
N GLY A 105 19.21 11.67 13.91
CA GLY A 105 20.45 11.53 14.70
C GLY A 105 20.70 10.15 15.36
N GLY A 106 21.82 9.97 16.06
CA GLY A 106 22.15 8.70 16.75
C GLY A 106 22.86 7.66 15.89
N LYS A 107 22.94 6.41 16.37
CA LYS A 107 23.73 5.33 15.73
C LYS A 107 22.88 4.11 15.39
N ILE A 108 23.16 3.50 14.23
CA ILE A 108 22.57 2.24 13.76
C ILE A 108 23.64 1.41 13.06
N TYR A 109 23.61 0.09 13.26
CA TYR A 109 24.54 -0.83 12.62
C TYR A 109 24.01 -1.25 11.25
N ASP A 110 24.84 -1.12 10.21
CA ASP A 110 24.52 -1.59 8.85
C ASP A 110 24.18 -3.08 8.81
N THR A 111 24.89 -3.88 9.60
CA THR A 111 24.66 -5.33 9.72
C THR A 111 23.24 -5.63 10.20
N TRP A 112 22.72 -4.80 11.11
CA TRP A 112 21.33 -4.91 11.58
C TRP A 112 20.33 -4.57 10.46
N ILE A 113 20.54 -3.47 9.72
CA ILE A 113 19.64 -3.09 8.62
C ILE A 113 19.63 -4.18 7.54
N ARG A 114 20.80 -4.69 7.12
CA ARG A 114 20.91 -5.80 6.16
C ARG A 114 20.19 -7.05 6.65
N SER A 115 20.36 -7.41 7.91
CA SER A 115 19.68 -8.57 8.51
C SER A 115 18.16 -8.43 8.45
N VAL A 116 17.62 -7.25 8.80
CA VAL A 116 16.20 -6.95 8.71
C VAL A 116 15.70 -7.04 7.27
N VAL A 117 16.40 -6.38 6.33
CA VAL A 117 16.06 -6.36 4.90
C VAL A 117 16.01 -7.78 4.31
N ARG A 118 17.05 -8.58 4.55
CA ARG A 118 17.10 -10.00 4.12
C ARG A 118 15.98 -10.81 4.75
N GLY A 119 15.77 -10.64 6.05
CA GLY A 119 14.74 -11.36 6.80
C GLY A 119 13.33 -11.10 6.27
N VAL A 120 12.98 -9.85 5.97
CA VAL A 120 11.65 -9.51 5.44
C VAL A 120 11.47 -9.88 3.97
N LYS A 121 12.54 -9.80 3.16
CA LYS A 121 12.53 -10.20 1.75
C LYS A 121 12.31 -11.70 1.61
N ASN A 122 13.10 -12.52 2.32
CA ASN A 122 13.01 -13.98 2.26
C ASN A 122 11.65 -14.50 2.72
N LYS A 123 11.04 -13.85 3.72
CA LYS A 123 9.73 -14.21 4.26
C LYS A 123 8.56 -13.56 3.52
N GLY A 124 8.81 -12.69 2.53
CA GLY A 124 7.76 -11.99 1.78
C GLY A 124 6.83 -11.13 2.64
N ILE A 125 7.32 -10.60 3.77
CA ILE A 125 6.45 -9.93 4.74
C ILE A 125 6.01 -8.56 4.22
N MET A 126 4.69 -8.32 4.18
CA MET A 126 4.12 -7.05 3.74
C MET A 126 4.10 -5.99 4.86
N PRO A 127 4.23 -4.69 4.53
CA PRO A 127 4.04 -3.63 5.51
C PRO A 127 2.58 -3.56 5.98
N PRO A 128 2.32 -3.21 7.24
CA PRO A 128 0.97 -3.01 7.75
C PRO A 128 0.32 -1.77 7.12
N SER A 129 -1.01 -1.75 7.08
CA SER A 129 -1.76 -0.52 6.84
C SER A 129 -1.65 0.44 8.02
N LEU A 130 -1.92 1.73 7.80
CA LEU A 130 -1.98 2.72 8.89
C LEU A 130 -2.98 2.34 9.99
N GLU A 131 -4.15 1.79 9.61
CA GLU A 131 -5.15 1.34 10.58
C GLU A 131 -4.67 0.14 11.40
N SER A 132 -3.96 -0.81 10.77
CA SER A 132 -3.35 -1.92 11.50
C SER A 132 -2.27 -1.41 12.46
N LEU A 133 -1.52 -0.39 12.07
CA LEU A 133 -0.49 0.23 12.90
C LEU A 133 -1.08 0.91 14.13
N LYS A 134 -2.21 1.62 13.98
CA LYS A 134 -2.93 2.28 15.08
C LYS A 134 -3.26 1.31 16.23
N ASN A 135 -3.64 0.07 15.90
CA ASN A 135 -4.00 -0.95 16.88
C ASN A 135 -2.79 -1.64 17.52
N LYS A 136 -1.71 -1.84 16.76
CA LYS A 136 -0.52 -2.59 17.23
C LYS A 136 0.52 -1.70 17.91
N ASP A 137 0.66 -0.47 17.44
CA ASP A 137 1.66 0.48 17.88
C ASP A 137 1.11 1.91 17.76
N ARG A 138 0.27 2.27 18.73
CA ARG A 138 -0.41 3.56 18.79
C ARG A 138 0.58 4.74 18.85
N GLU A 139 1.71 4.53 19.51
CA GLU A 139 2.77 5.53 19.63
C GLU A 139 3.41 5.83 18.28
N MET A 140 3.89 4.80 17.58
CA MET A 140 4.48 4.97 16.25
C MET A 140 3.46 5.54 15.26
N TYR A 141 2.19 5.11 15.34
CA TYR A 141 1.11 5.69 14.55
C TYR A 141 0.96 7.20 14.77
N GLN A 142 0.97 7.67 16.03
CA GLN A 142 0.84 9.09 16.33
C GLN A 142 2.04 9.90 15.81
N VAL A 143 3.26 9.37 15.94
CA VAL A 143 4.47 10.03 15.42
C VAL A 143 4.40 10.13 13.90
N ILE A 144 4.00 9.06 13.20
CA ILE A 144 3.81 9.08 11.75
C ILE A 144 2.75 10.10 11.36
N LYS A 145 1.59 10.12 12.03
CA LYS A 145 0.51 11.06 11.75
C LYS A 145 1.00 12.51 11.86
N ASN A 146 1.71 12.83 12.94
CA ASN A 146 2.30 14.17 13.14
C ASN A 146 3.29 14.53 12.02
N VAL A 147 4.08 13.57 11.52
CA VAL A 147 4.99 13.81 10.39
C VAL A 147 4.24 14.02 9.08
N LEU A 148 3.11 13.34 8.86
CA LEU A 148 2.29 13.49 7.66
C LEU A 148 1.51 14.81 7.63
N GLU A 149 1.13 15.35 8.79
CA GLU A 149 0.38 16.61 8.92
C GLU A 149 1.25 17.86 8.81
N ARG A 150 2.58 17.75 8.95
CA ARG A 150 3.51 18.86 8.68
C ARG A 150 3.38 19.28 7.21
N LYS A 151 3.13 20.57 6.95
CA LYS A 151 3.13 21.12 5.60
C LYS A 151 4.56 21.15 5.05
#